data_AF-A0AA51DIC5-F1
#
_entry.id   AF-A0AA51DIC5-F1
#
_cell.length_a   1.000
_cell.length_b   1.000
_cell.length_c   1.000
_cell.angle_alpha   90.00
_cell.angle_beta   90.00
_cell.angle_gamma   90.00
#
_symmetry.space_group_name_H-M   'P 1'
#
loop_
_entity.id
_entity.type
_entity.pdbx_description
1 polymer ?
#
loop_
_entity_poly.entity_id
_entity_poly.type
_entity_poly.pdbx_seq_one_letter_code
_entity_poly.pdbx_strand_id
1 'polypeptide(L)' 'MDILFYLLLIGLLIYMIWWRPKVCKEKIRDKIRKMGGEVLDIELIGSREQIYNVRYRIKEKDEKAVVIFNFICEEEWK' A
#
# COMPACT_ATOMS: atom_id res chain seq x y z
N MET A 1 3.08 -22.49 -26.31
CA MET A 1 2.56 -21.56 -25.29
C MET A 1 1.67 -20.56 -25.99
N ASP A 2 0.37 -20.59 -25.71
CA ASP A 2 -0.65 -19.82 -26.43
C ASP A 2 -0.64 -18.33 -26.08
N ILE A 3 -1.04 -17.46 -27.01
CA ILE A 3 -1.14 -16.01 -26.81
C ILE A 3 -2.01 -15.67 -25.58
N LEU A 4 -3.04 -16.48 -25.33
CA LEU A 4 -3.92 -16.34 -24.16
C LEU A 4 -3.15 -16.48 -22.83
N PHE A 5 -2.16 -17.37 -22.78
CA PHE A 5 -1.33 -17.58 -21.59
C PHE A 5 -0.49 -16.34 -21.28
N TYR A 6 0.11 -15.73 -22.30
CA TYR A 6 0.90 -14.50 -22.14
C TYR A 6 0.05 -13.32 -21.68
N LEU A 7 -1.17 -13.16 -22.22
CA LEU A 7 -2.10 -12.12 -21.77
C LEU A 7 -2.47 -12.27 -20.29
N LEU A 8 -2.72 -13.51 -19.85
CA LEU A 8 -3.06 -13.81 -18.46
C LEU A 8 -1.87 -13.53 -17.52
N LEU A 9 -0.66 -13.88 -17.96
CA LEU A 9 0.58 -13.60 -17.22
C LEU A 9 0.83 -12.08 -17.08
N ILE A 10 0.63 -11.31 -18.16
CA ILE A 10 0.77 -9.86 -18.15
C ILE A 10 -0.27 -9.22 -17.22
N GLY A 11 -1.52 -9.70 -17.24
CA GLY A 11 -2.56 -9.23 -16.32
C GLY A 11 -2.19 -9.43 -14.85
N LEU A 12 -1.65 -10.61 -14.50
CA LEU A 12 -1.16 -10.92 -13.16
C LEU A 12 0.00 -10.01 -12.74
N LEU A 13 0.94 -9.73 -13.65
CA LEU A 13 2.06 -8.83 -13.38
C LEU A 13 1.60 -7.39 -13.13
N ILE A 14 0.67 -6.88 -13.93
CA ILE A 14 0.08 -5.54 -13.74
C ILE A 14 -0.64 -5.47 -12.38
N TYR A 15 -1.43 -6.49 -12.05
CA TYR A 15 -2.11 -6.55 -10.76
C TYR A 15 -1.13 -6.49 -9.58
N MET A 16 -0.07 -7.30 -9.63
CA MET A 16 0.93 -7.35 -8.55
C MET A 16 1.78 -6.09 -8.43
N ILE A 17 2.21 -5.51 -9.55
CA ILE A 17 3.19 -4.42 -9.56
C ILE A 17 2.53 -3.04 -9.45
N TRP A 18 1.35 -2.86 -10.07
CA TRP A 18 0.71 -1.54 -10.16
C TRP A 18 -0.54 -1.45 -9.29
N TRP A 19 -1.43 -2.42 -9.39
CA TRP A 19 -2.74 -2.32 -8.73
C TRP A 19 -2.62 -2.48 -7.22
N ARG A 20 -1.93 -3.53 -6.77
CA ARG A 20 -1.78 -3.84 -5.35
C ARG A 20 -1.13 -2.70 -4.54
N PRO A 21 0.01 -2.13 -4.95
CA PRO A 21 0.61 -1.01 -4.22
C PRO A 21 -0.28 0.23 -4.19
N LYS A 22 -0.99 0.51 -5.30
CA LYS A 22 -1.89 1.65 -5.38
C LYS A 22 -3.04 1.52 -4.36
N VAL A 23 -3.68 0.35 -4.30
CA VAL A 23 -4.77 0.09 -3.34
C VAL A 23 -4.27 0.15 -1.88
N CYS A 24 -3.09 -0.40 -1.58
CA CYS A 24 -2.52 -0.35 -0.24
C CYS A 24 -2.24 1.11 0.21
N LYS A 25 -1.64 1.93 -0.66
CA LYS A 25 -1.40 3.36 -0.39
C LYS A 25 -2.71 4.13 -0.20
N GLU A 26 -3.75 3.79 -0.96
CA GLU A 26 -5.06 4.42 -0.84
C GLU A 26 -5.73 4.08 0.50
N LYS A 27 -5.65 2.81 0.95
CA LYS A 27 -6.10 2.40 2.28
C LYS A 27 -5.41 3.16 3.42
N ILE A 28 -4.08 3.32 3.33
CA ILE A 28 -3.30 4.11 4.30
C ILE A 28 -3.84 5.54 4.39
N ARG A 29 -4.00 6.20 3.23
CA ARG A 29 -4.50 7.58 3.16
C ARG A 29 -5.90 7.71 3.74
N ASP A 30 -6.80 6.79 3.39
CA ASP A 30 -8.17 6.79 3.88
C ASP A 30 -8.24 6.63 5.40
N LYS A 31 -7.45 5.73 5.98
CA LYS A 31 -7.41 5.52 7.43
C LYS A 31 -6.91 6.76 8.16
N ILE A 32 -5.81 7.36 7.70
CA ILE A 32 -5.26 8.58 8.30
C ILE A 32 -6.24 9.75 8.17
N ARG A 33 -6.87 9.90 7.00
CA ARG A 33 -7.92 10.91 6.79
C ARG A 33 -9.11 10.72 7.73
N LYS A 34 -9.56 9.47 7.96
CA LYS A 34 -10.64 9.15 8.92
C LYS A 34 -10.26 9.49 10.36
N MET A 35 -8.97 9.45 10.71
CA MET A 35 -8.47 9.90 12.01
C MET A 35 -8.33 11.43 12.10
N GLY A 36 -8.67 12.18 11.05
CA GLY A 36 -8.47 13.64 10.97
C GLY A 36 -7.02 14.03 10.73
N GLY A 37 -6.21 13.11 10.19
CA GLY A 37 -4.81 13.34 9.87
C GLY A 37 -4.55 13.61 8.39
N GLU A 38 -3.32 14.05 8.12
CA GLU A 38 -2.78 14.26 6.78
C GLU A 38 -1.56 13.35 6.57
N VAL A 39 -1.47 12.70 5.40
CA VAL A 39 -0.29 11.90 5.06
C VAL A 39 0.78 12.80 4.49
N LEU A 40 1.96 12.79 5.10
CA LEU A 40 3.13 13.55 4.65
C LEU A 40 3.96 12.74 3.66
N ASP A 41 4.21 11.47 3.96
CA ASP A 41 5.06 10.60 3.15
C ASP A 41 4.66 9.12 3.29
N ILE A 42 4.78 8.37 2.19
CA ILE A 42 4.58 6.91 2.16
C ILE A 42 5.74 6.28 1.40
N GLU A 43 6.63 5.65 2.13
CA GLU A 43 7.82 4.99 1.61
C GLU A 43 7.63 3.47 1.61
N LEU A 44 7.90 2.81 0.47
CA LEU A 44 7.86 1.34 0.39
C LEU A 44 9.20 0.77 0.83
N ILE A 45 9.23 0.08 1.97
CA ILE A 45 10.44 -0.55 2.52
C ILE A 45 10.58 -2.00 2.03
N GLY A 46 9.47 -2.72 1.84
CA GLY A 46 9.48 -4.13 1.45
C GLY A 46 8.43 -4.46 0.41
N SER A 47 8.84 -4.87 -0.79
CA SER A 47 7.93 -5.14 -1.92
C SER A 47 7.15 -6.44 -1.79
N ARG A 48 7.74 -7.48 -1.18
CA ARG A 48 7.13 -8.82 -1.05
C ARG A 48 5.91 -8.80 -0.12
N GLU A 49 6.08 -8.25 1.07
CA GLU A 49 5.04 -8.09 2.09
C GLU A 49 4.41 -6.69 2.08
N GLN A 50 4.71 -5.87 1.05
CA GLN A 50 4.15 -4.52 0.90
C GLN A 50 4.23 -3.72 2.21
N ILE A 51 5.45 -3.59 2.74
CA ILE A 51 5.75 -2.90 4.00
C ILE A 51 5.97 -1.43 3.69
N TYR A 52 5.17 -0.57 4.31
CA TYR A 52 5.23 0.88 4.12
C TYR A 52 5.65 1.57 5.41
N ASN A 53 6.61 2.49 5.31
CA ASN A 53 6.80 3.53 6.31
C ASN A 53 5.86 4.67 5.99
N VAL A 54 5.02 5.05 6.95
CA VAL A 54 4.05 6.12 6.76
C VAL A 54 4.37 7.22 7.76
N ARG A 55 4.61 8.43 7.24
CA ARG A 55 4.68 9.65 8.06
C ARG A 55 3.41 10.43 7.87
N TYR A 56 2.79 10.82 8.96
CA TYR A 56 1.52 11.51 8.92
C TYR A 56 1.39 12.48 10.08
N ARG A 57 0.53 13.48 9.92
CA ARG A 57 0.28 14.50 10.92
C ARG A 57 -1.13 14.37 11.45
N ILE A 58 -1.30 14.30 12.77
CA ILE A 58 -2.61 14.37 13.44
C ILE A 58 -2.51 15.41 14.54
N LYS A 59 -3.44 16.38 14.57
CA LYS A 59 -3.51 17.42 15.62
C LYS A 59 -2.16 18.11 15.85
N GLU A 60 -1.50 18.53 14.75
CA GLU A 60 -0.21 19.22 14.74
C GLU A 60 0.99 18.40 15.26
N LYS A 61 0.83 17.09 15.50
CA LYS A 61 1.93 16.16 15.81
C LYS A 61 2.26 15.30 14.61
N ASP A 62 3.56 15.21 14.33
CA ASP A 62 4.09 14.31 13.32
C ASP A 62 4.29 12.92 13.93
N GLU A 63 3.58 11.94 13.38
CA GLU A 63 3.57 10.54 13.77
C GLU A 63 4.22 9.68 12.66
N LYS A 64 4.71 8.50 13.06
CA LYS A 64 5.24 7.51 12.14
C LYS A 64 4.64 6.15 12.48
N ALA A 65 4.28 5.39 11.45
CA ALA A 65 3.81 4.02 11.60
C ALA A 65 4.38 3.15 10.49
N VAL A 66 4.59 1.88 10.79
CA VAL A 66 4.91 0.86 9.80
C VAL A 66 3.63 0.09 9.49
N VAL A 67 3.23 0.10 8.22
CA VAL A 67 2.03 -0.60 7.75
C VAL A 67 2.44 -1.77 6.88
N ILE A 68 2.05 -2.98 7.28
CA ILE A 68 2.36 -4.22 6.56
C ILE A 68 1.08 -4.70 5.88
N PHE A 69 1.15 -5.02 4.59
CA PHE A 69 0.01 -5.56 3.85
C PHE A 69 0.24 -7.01 3.43
N ASN A 70 -0.60 -7.91 3.92
CA ASN A 70 -0.58 -9.30 3.44
C ASN A 70 -1.06 -9.40 1.97
N PHE A 71 -0.98 -10.59 1.37
CA PHE A 71 -1.32 -10.81 -0.05
C PHE A 71 -2.73 -10.35 -0.43
N ILE A 72 -3.68 -10.44 0.51
CA ILE A 72 -5.08 -10.03 0.33
C ILE A 72 -5.35 -8.56 0.72
N CYS A 73 -4.29 -7.75 0.89
CA CYS A 73 -4.37 -6.33 1.27
C CYS A 73 -5.03 -6.07 2.63
N GLU A 74 -4.90 -7.01 3.57
CA GLU A 74 -5.19 -6.78 4.98
C GLU A 74 -4.04 -6.00 5.61
N GLU A 75 -4.36 -5.02 6.45
CA GLU A 75 -3.40 -4.06 6.99
C GLU A 75 -3.09 -4.36 8.46
N GLU A 76 -1.80 -4.43 8.78
CA GLU A 76 -1.30 -4.45 10.16
C GLU A 76 -0.52 -3.16 10.39
N TRP A 77 -0.91 -2.38 11.42
CA TRP A 77 -0.27 -1.11 11.78
C TRP A 77 0.58 -1.32 13.03
N LYS A 78 1.87 -1.01 12.94
CA LYS A 78 2.86 -1.10 14.01
C LYS A 78 3.48 0.25 14.31
#